data_AF-R6IID7-F1
#
_entry.id   AF-R6IID7-F1
#
_cell.length_a   1.000
_cell.length_b   1.000
_cell.length_c   1.000
_cell.angle_alpha   90.00
_cell.angle_beta   90.00
_cell.angle_gamma   90.00
#
_symmetry.space_group_name_H-M   'P 1'
#
loop_
_entity.id
_entity.type
_entity.pdbx_description
1 polymer ?
#
loop_
_entity_poly.entity_id
_entity_poly.type
_entity_poly.pdbx_seq_one_letter_code
_entity_poly.pdbx_strand_id
1 'polypeptide(L)'
;MMKKIAFYGKGGIGKSTTAANVSAAFSKMGKKVCQIGCDPKNDSTRLLLGQICRQTVLDLVRDAEDDIQAEQIVHTGFNGIKCVEAGGPEPGVGCAGRGIIVALEKLKELEVLNDEDLVLYDVLGDVVCGGFAVPIREGYATDIYIVSSGELMALYAANNIAKGVKRFAARGEVRLGGIIGNSRNTPNEHALLIEFARRLNTKLIAFIPRNVIVNKAENNRQTVIEYAPDSEQAQVYRNLADDILKNTELSIPTPLKFEELEDLVASYGNQD
;
A
#
# COMPACT_ATOMS: atom_id res chain seq x y z
N MET A 1 8.33 8.50 17.32
CA MET A 1 6.89 8.41 17.00
C MET A 1 6.78 7.48 15.79
N MET A 2 5.94 6.44 15.88
CA MET A 2 5.78 5.42 14.85
C MET A 2 5.13 6.00 13.59
N LYS A 3 5.67 5.72 12.40
CA LYS A 3 5.10 6.15 11.11
C LYS A 3 4.07 5.13 10.63
N LYS A 4 2.85 5.58 10.35
CA LYS A 4 1.71 4.72 9.99
C LYS A 4 1.29 4.98 8.54
N ILE A 5 1.70 4.10 7.64
CA ILE A 5 1.62 4.29 6.20
C ILE A 5 0.60 3.33 5.60
N ALA A 6 -0.27 3.78 4.71
CA ALA A 6 -1.10 2.89 3.90
C ALA A 6 -0.85 3.09 2.40
N PHE A 7 -0.69 1.97 1.69
CA PHE A 7 -0.65 1.92 0.23
C PHE A 7 -2.03 1.53 -0.30
N TYR A 8 -2.58 2.40 -1.14
CA TYR A 8 -3.82 2.17 -1.86
C TYR A 8 -3.58 2.21 -3.38
N GLY A 9 -4.61 1.87 -4.16
CA GLY A 9 -4.54 1.84 -5.62
C GLY A 9 -5.36 0.69 -6.24
N LYS A 10 -5.56 0.77 -7.55
CA LYS A 10 -6.31 -0.23 -8.33
C LYS A 10 -5.73 -1.64 -8.17
N GLY A 11 -6.57 -2.66 -8.30
CA GLY A 11 -6.17 -4.06 -8.39
C GLY A 11 -5.17 -4.28 -9.53
N GLY A 12 -4.11 -5.04 -9.25
CA GLY A 12 -3.08 -5.34 -10.23
C GLY A 12 -2.11 -4.19 -10.53
N ILE A 13 -2.23 -3.02 -9.89
CA ILE A 13 -1.33 -1.87 -10.11
C ILE A 13 0.07 -2.05 -9.51
N GLY A 14 0.34 -3.14 -8.77
CA GLY A 14 1.63 -3.40 -8.13
C GLY A 14 1.78 -2.82 -6.72
N LYS A 15 0.68 -2.66 -5.97
CA LYS A 15 0.70 -2.20 -4.57
C LYS A 15 1.55 -3.09 -3.68
N SER A 16 1.22 -4.38 -3.63
CA SER A 16 1.88 -5.37 -2.77
C SER A 16 3.37 -5.51 -3.08
N THR A 17 3.73 -5.52 -4.36
CA THR A 17 5.13 -5.48 -4.80
C THR A 17 5.85 -4.23 -4.30
N THR A 18 5.21 -3.06 -4.43
CA THR A 18 5.78 -1.79 -3.96
C THR A 18 5.92 -1.78 -2.43
N ALA A 19 4.86 -2.16 -1.71
CA ALA A 19 4.84 -2.23 -0.24
C ALA A 19 5.93 -3.16 0.28
N ALA A 20 6.07 -4.37 -0.26
CA ALA A 20 7.10 -5.33 0.14
C ALA A 20 8.52 -4.80 -0.10
N ASN A 21 8.78 -4.19 -1.27
CA ASN A 21 10.09 -3.61 -1.56
C ASN A 21 10.41 -2.40 -0.64
N VAL A 22 9.42 -1.56 -0.35
CA VAL A 22 9.58 -0.44 0.58
C VAL A 22 9.80 -0.93 2.02
N SER A 23 9.07 -1.96 2.47
CA SER A 23 9.30 -2.63 3.76
C SER A 23 10.73 -3.17 3.86
N ALA A 24 11.20 -3.87 2.82
CA ALA A 24 12.57 -4.38 2.74
C ALA A 24 13.62 -3.26 2.75
N ALA A 25 13.36 -2.14 2.05
CA ALA A 25 14.25 -0.98 2.09
C ALA A 25 14.31 -0.35 3.49
N PHE A 26 13.17 -0.17 4.17
CA PHE A 26 13.12 0.36 5.53
C PHE A 26 13.86 -0.52 6.54
N SER A 27 13.71 -1.83 6.47
CA SER A 27 14.44 -2.73 7.39
C SER A 27 15.95 -2.64 7.15
N LYS A 28 16.40 -2.49 5.90
CA LYS A 28 17.83 -2.26 5.57
C LYS A 28 18.35 -0.89 6.04
N MET A 29 17.46 0.07 6.30
CA MET A 29 17.78 1.34 6.97
C MET A 29 17.79 1.21 8.51
N GLY A 30 17.70 0.00 9.06
CA GLY A 30 17.74 -0.27 10.49
C GLY A 30 16.41 0.00 11.22
N LYS A 31 15.30 0.10 10.50
CA LYS A 31 13.96 0.32 11.07
C LYS A 31 13.31 -1.00 11.45
N LYS A 32 12.57 -0.99 12.56
CA LYS A 32 11.59 -2.05 12.90
C LYS A 32 10.32 -1.82 12.09
N VAL A 33 9.97 -2.79 11.26
CA VAL A 33 8.89 -2.66 10.27
C VAL A 33 7.88 -3.78 10.47
N CYS A 34 6.60 -3.42 10.47
CA CYS A 34 5.50 -4.35 10.34
C CYS A 34 4.70 -4.05 9.06
N GLN A 35 4.55 -5.06 8.19
CA GLN A 35 3.65 -4.99 7.04
C GLN A 35 2.38 -5.82 7.32
N ILE A 36 1.23 -5.18 7.14
CA ILE A 36 -0.09 -5.77 7.33
C ILE A 36 -0.82 -5.77 5.98
N GLY A 37 -1.13 -6.96 5.47
CA GLY A 37 -1.98 -7.11 4.31
C GLY A 37 -3.46 -6.91 4.67
N CYS A 38 -4.09 -5.95 4.03
CA CYS A 38 -5.51 -5.62 4.13
C CYS A 38 -6.20 -5.83 2.76
N ASP A 39 -5.81 -6.90 2.07
CA ASP A 39 -6.42 -7.40 0.82
C ASP A 39 -6.82 -8.87 1.06
N PRO A 40 -8.06 -9.28 0.76
CA PRO A 40 -8.53 -10.66 0.96
C PRO A 40 -7.75 -11.73 0.17
N LYS A 41 -6.81 -11.35 -0.70
CA LYS A 41 -5.93 -12.27 -1.45
C LYS A 41 -4.80 -12.89 -0.61
N ASN A 42 -4.48 -12.31 0.55
CA ASN A 42 -3.49 -12.84 1.51
C ASN A 42 -2.06 -13.02 0.94
N ASP A 43 -1.69 -12.28 -0.10
CA ASP A 43 -0.40 -12.37 -0.76
C ASP A 43 0.47 -11.10 -0.63
N SER A 44 0.06 -10.15 0.22
CA SER A 44 0.77 -8.88 0.42
C SER A 44 2.19 -9.09 0.95
N THR A 45 2.33 -9.99 1.91
CA THR A 45 3.59 -10.31 2.61
C THR A 45 4.38 -11.44 1.93
N ARG A 46 3.88 -12.00 0.82
CA ARG A 46 4.45 -13.17 0.16
C ARG A 46 5.93 -13.00 -0.20
N LEU A 47 6.31 -11.83 -0.71
CA LEU A 47 7.69 -11.54 -1.13
C LEU A 47 8.65 -11.34 0.04
N LEU A 48 8.13 -11.04 1.24
CA LEU A 48 8.91 -10.90 2.46
C LEU A 48 9.09 -12.25 3.15
N LEU A 49 8.08 -13.12 3.07
CA LEU A 49 8.08 -14.45 3.67
C LEU A 49 8.69 -15.54 2.77
N GLY A 50 8.82 -15.30 1.48
CA GLY A 50 9.23 -16.33 0.51
C GLY A 50 8.15 -17.38 0.19
N GLN A 51 6.94 -17.22 0.74
CA GLN A 51 5.80 -18.11 0.61
C GLN A 51 4.49 -17.36 0.90
N ILE A 52 3.34 -17.92 0.53
CA ILE A 52 2.04 -17.40 0.97
C ILE A 52 1.95 -17.51 2.49
N CYS A 53 1.40 -16.48 3.14
CA CYS A 53 1.16 -16.48 4.57
C CYS A 53 0.24 -17.65 4.94
N ARG A 54 0.70 -18.53 5.82
CA ARG A 54 -0.01 -19.78 6.12
C ARG A 54 -1.23 -19.57 7.01
N GLN A 55 -1.18 -18.57 7.88
CA GLN A 55 -2.20 -18.33 8.89
C GLN A 55 -2.51 -16.84 8.92
N THR A 56 -3.75 -16.47 8.60
CA THR A 56 -4.22 -15.08 8.69
C THR A 56 -4.93 -14.83 10.02
N VAL A 57 -5.13 -13.55 10.37
CA VAL A 57 -5.83 -13.19 11.60
C VAL A 57 -7.26 -13.74 11.60
N LEU A 58 -7.98 -13.58 10.49
CA LEU A 58 -9.36 -14.05 10.37
C LEU A 58 -9.49 -15.57 10.31
N ASP A 59 -8.44 -16.31 9.94
CA ASP A 59 -8.48 -17.77 10.03
C ASP A 59 -8.55 -18.19 11.51
N LEU A 60 -7.67 -17.64 12.36
CA LEU A 60 -7.70 -17.96 13.79
C LEU A 60 -8.92 -17.41 14.52
N VAL A 61 -9.40 -16.22 14.16
CA VAL A 61 -10.64 -15.67 14.75
C VAL A 61 -11.87 -16.50 14.41
N ARG A 62 -11.87 -17.22 13.29
CA ARG A 62 -12.96 -18.15 12.94
C ARG A 62 -12.86 -19.47 13.70
N ASP A 63 -11.65 -19.96 13.90
CA ASP A 63 -11.39 -21.29 14.46
C ASP A 63 -11.30 -21.31 15.99
N ALA A 64 -10.97 -20.18 16.63
CA ALA A 64 -10.74 -20.07 18.08
C ALA A 64 -11.83 -19.24 18.76
N GLU A 65 -12.31 -19.70 19.92
CA GLU A 65 -13.34 -18.98 20.68
C GLU A 65 -12.78 -17.78 21.46
N ASP A 66 -11.54 -17.75 21.97
CA ASP A 66 -11.02 -16.53 22.66
C ASP A 66 -9.48 -16.41 22.92
N ASP A 67 -8.62 -17.40 22.64
CA ASP A 67 -7.20 -17.38 23.08
C ASP A 67 -6.17 -17.36 21.92
N ILE A 68 -6.24 -16.30 21.09
CA ILE A 68 -5.28 -16.10 19.99
C ILE A 68 -4.04 -15.39 20.53
N GLN A 69 -2.86 -15.99 20.33
CA GLN A 69 -1.58 -15.42 20.69
C GLN A 69 -0.94 -14.70 19.49
N ALA A 70 -0.18 -13.63 19.75
CA ALA A 70 0.44 -12.81 18.71
C ALA A 70 1.37 -13.62 17.79
N GLU A 71 2.10 -14.58 18.34
CA GLU A 71 3.06 -15.42 17.63
C GLU A 71 2.40 -16.34 16.58
N GLN A 72 1.09 -16.56 16.68
CA GLN A 72 0.34 -17.37 15.73
C GLN A 72 -0.04 -16.59 14.46
N ILE A 73 -0.12 -15.25 14.54
CA ILE A 73 -0.53 -14.38 13.43
C ILE A 73 0.60 -13.48 12.91
N VAL A 74 1.66 -13.31 13.71
CA VAL A 74 2.84 -12.51 13.35
C VAL A 74 3.95 -13.42 12.83
N HIS A 75 4.22 -13.32 11.54
CA HIS A 75 5.30 -14.06 10.88
C HIS A 75 6.53 -13.17 10.72
N THR A 76 7.73 -13.74 10.80
CA THR A 76 8.97 -12.98 10.57
C THR A 76 9.47 -13.23 9.15
N GLY A 77 9.57 -12.16 8.36
CA GLY A 77 10.09 -12.17 7.00
C GLY A 77 11.53 -11.66 6.89
N PHE A 78 11.90 -11.29 5.67
CA PHE A 78 13.20 -10.75 5.32
C PHE A 78 13.68 -9.68 6.32
N ASN A 79 14.91 -9.85 6.83
CA ASN A 79 15.58 -8.89 7.71
C ASN A 79 14.74 -8.48 8.94
N GLY A 80 13.97 -9.42 9.51
CA GLY A 80 13.23 -9.23 10.75
C GLY A 80 11.91 -8.47 10.62
N ILE A 81 11.42 -8.25 9.40
CA ILE A 81 10.13 -7.57 9.17
C ILE A 81 8.99 -8.44 9.72
N LYS A 82 8.12 -7.86 10.54
CA LYS A 82 6.87 -8.50 10.93
C LYS A 82 5.90 -8.50 9.76
N CYS A 83 5.31 -9.65 9.48
CA CYS A 83 4.38 -9.88 8.40
C CYS A 83 3.08 -10.42 8.96
N VAL A 84 1.98 -9.72 8.69
CA VAL A 84 0.63 -10.12 9.10
C VAL A 84 -0.28 -10.04 7.88
N GLU A 85 -1.18 -10.99 7.73
CA GLU A 85 -2.28 -10.91 6.77
C GLU A 85 -3.60 -10.88 7.54
N ALA A 86 -4.44 -9.89 7.24
CA ALA A 86 -5.76 -9.80 7.85
C ALA A 86 -6.59 -11.05 7.53
N GLY A 87 -6.49 -11.56 6.31
CA GLY A 87 -7.37 -12.59 5.80
C GLY A 87 -8.54 -12.01 5.01
N GLY A 88 -9.31 -12.91 4.43
CA GLY A 88 -10.54 -12.58 3.71
C GLY A 88 -11.61 -13.61 4.01
N PRO A 89 -12.90 -13.26 3.87
CA PRO A 89 -13.95 -14.26 3.89
C PRO A 89 -13.85 -15.15 2.65
N GLU A 90 -14.50 -16.30 2.68
CA GLU A 90 -14.57 -17.17 1.51
C GLU A 90 -15.19 -16.42 0.30
N PRO A 91 -14.72 -16.67 -0.94
CA PRO A 91 -15.29 -16.04 -2.12
C PRO A 91 -16.81 -16.23 -2.19
N GLY A 92 -17.54 -15.11 -2.27
CA GLY A 92 -19.01 -15.11 -2.31
C GLY A 92 -19.70 -15.08 -0.93
N VAL A 93 -18.94 -15.11 0.17
CA VAL A 93 -19.47 -15.09 1.54
C VAL A 93 -18.91 -13.88 2.31
N GLY A 94 -19.69 -13.34 3.24
CA GLY A 94 -19.21 -12.32 4.20
C GLY A 94 -18.90 -10.95 3.59
N CYS A 95 -18.09 -10.17 4.31
CA CYS A 95 -17.67 -8.83 3.89
C CYS A 95 -16.20 -8.63 4.23
N ALA A 96 -15.34 -8.58 3.21
CA ALA A 96 -13.90 -8.36 3.37
C ALA A 96 -13.59 -7.10 4.19
N GLY A 97 -14.37 -6.04 4.00
CA GLY A 97 -14.25 -4.81 4.76
C GLY A 97 -14.51 -4.97 6.27
N ARG A 98 -15.45 -5.85 6.68
CA ARG A 98 -15.65 -6.16 8.11
C ARG A 98 -14.53 -7.03 8.66
N GLY A 99 -14.02 -7.96 7.86
CA GLY A 99 -12.87 -8.78 8.23
C GLY A 99 -11.64 -7.94 8.58
N ILE A 100 -11.36 -6.88 7.81
CA ILE A 100 -10.25 -5.97 8.11
C ILE A 100 -10.45 -5.26 9.46
N ILE A 101 -11.66 -4.86 9.81
CA ILE A 101 -11.95 -4.23 11.13
C ILE A 101 -11.55 -5.19 12.24
N VAL A 102 -12.10 -6.41 12.21
CA VAL A 102 -11.85 -7.46 13.22
C VAL A 102 -10.35 -7.78 13.32
N ALA A 103 -9.66 -7.90 12.19
CA ALA A 103 -8.23 -8.17 12.17
C ALA A 103 -7.42 -7.03 12.82
N LEU A 104 -7.69 -5.77 12.48
CA LEU A 104 -6.98 -4.63 13.04
C LEU A 104 -7.27 -4.42 14.54
N GLU A 105 -8.51 -4.67 14.98
CA GLU A 105 -8.88 -4.65 16.39
C GLU A 105 -8.13 -5.73 17.18
N LYS A 106 -8.06 -6.96 16.65
CA LYS A 106 -7.31 -8.05 17.29
C LYS A 106 -5.80 -7.76 17.36
N LEU A 107 -5.21 -7.18 16.32
CA LEU A 107 -3.79 -6.78 16.35
C LEU A 107 -3.50 -5.68 17.38
N LYS A 108 -4.47 -4.79 17.61
CA LYS A 108 -4.38 -3.75 18.65
C LYS A 108 -4.51 -4.35 20.05
N GLU A 109 -5.44 -5.27 20.25
CA GLU A 109 -5.63 -6.01 21.51
C GLU A 109 -4.38 -6.79 21.91
N LEU A 110 -3.72 -7.43 20.94
CA LEU A 110 -2.50 -8.20 21.15
C LEU A 110 -1.22 -7.35 21.16
N GLU A 111 -1.34 -6.01 21.11
CA GLU A 111 -0.22 -5.07 21.22
C GLU A 111 0.93 -5.29 20.21
N VAL A 112 0.64 -5.90 19.05
CA VAL A 112 1.63 -6.35 18.05
C VAL A 112 2.54 -5.24 17.53
N LEU A 113 2.02 -4.00 17.54
CA LEU A 113 2.62 -2.84 16.86
C LEU A 113 3.39 -1.90 17.81
N ASN A 114 3.40 -2.14 19.12
CA ASN A 114 3.91 -1.17 20.10
C ASN A 114 5.42 -0.86 19.98
N ASP A 115 6.21 -1.82 19.48
CA ASP A 115 7.67 -1.71 19.36
C ASP A 115 8.17 -1.35 17.95
N GLU A 116 7.26 -1.03 17.02
CA GLU A 116 7.61 -0.79 15.61
C GLU A 116 7.92 0.68 15.31
N ASP A 117 8.91 0.92 14.44
CA ASP A 117 9.20 2.25 13.93
C ASP A 117 8.23 2.64 12.80
N LEU A 118 7.86 1.66 11.96
CA LEU A 118 6.97 1.83 10.82
C LEU A 118 5.95 0.68 10.71
N VAL A 119 4.70 1.05 10.43
CA VAL A 119 3.64 0.09 10.08
C VAL A 119 3.11 0.42 8.69
N LEU A 120 3.12 -0.57 7.79
CA LEU A 120 2.70 -0.46 6.40
C LEU A 120 1.44 -1.29 6.18
N TYR A 121 0.35 -0.65 5.80
CA TYR A 121 -0.91 -1.29 5.45
C TYR A 121 -1.03 -1.36 3.92
N ASP A 122 -1.10 -2.56 3.36
CA ASP A 122 -1.41 -2.76 1.93
C ASP A 122 -2.90 -3.00 1.76
N VAL A 123 -3.64 -1.98 1.30
CA VAL A 123 -5.10 -1.98 1.34
C VAL A 123 -5.70 -2.11 -0.05
N LEU A 124 -6.73 -2.94 -0.17
CA LEU A 124 -7.50 -3.04 -1.41
C LEU A 124 -8.11 -1.68 -1.78
N GLY A 125 -7.78 -1.18 -2.98
CA GLY A 125 -8.20 0.14 -3.45
C GLY A 125 -9.27 0.16 -4.53
N ASP A 126 -9.75 -1.01 -5.01
CA ASP A 126 -10.78 -1.09 -6.06
C ASP A 126 -12.17 -0.66 -5.56
N VAL A 127 -12.46 -0.95 -4.29
CA VAL A 127 -13.74 -0.66 -3.65
C VAL A 127 -13.49 0.15 -2.40
N VAL A 128 -13.80 1.45 -2.44
CA VAL A 128 -13.67 2.33 -1.27
C VAL A 128 -14.96 2.27 -0.43
N CYS A 129 -15.36 1.06 -0.01
CA CYS A 129 -16.50 0.88 0.89
C CYS A 129 -16.11 1.24 2.33
N GLY A 130 -17.11 1.30 3.23
CA GLY A 130 -16.89 1.70 4.61
C GLY A 130 -15.88 0.84 5.39
N GLY A 131 -15.64 -0.42 4.97
CA GLY A 131 -14.66 -1.30 5.62
C GLY A 131 -13.22 -1.09 5.14
N PHE A 132 -12.98 -0.95 3.82
CA PHE A 132 -11.63 -0.65 3.29
C PHE A 132 -11.15 0.77 3.62
N ALA A 133 -12.07 1.64 4.06
CA ALA A 133 -11.76 2.95 4.61
C ALA A 133 -11.37 2.93 6.10
N VAL A 134 -11.46 1.79 6.80
CA VAL A 134 -11.19 1.69 8.25
C VAL A 134 -9.77 2.10 8.61
N PRO A 135 -8.70 1.69 7.88
CA PRO A 135 -7.35 2.13 8.21
C PRO A 135 -7.22 3.66 8.28
N ILE A 136 -7.92 4.36 7.37
CA ILE A 136 -7.98 5.82 7.28
C ILE A 136 -8.91 6.41 8.35
N ARG A 137 -10.11 5.82 8.52
CA ARG A 137 -11.18 6.36 9.36
C ARG A 137 -10.87 6.28 10.85
N GLU A 138 -10.28 5.17 11.30
CA GLU A 138 -9.99 4.91 12.71
C GLU A 138 -8.55 5.32 13.10
N GLY A 139 -7.78 5.93 12.18
CA GLY A 139 -6.43 6.42 12.46
C GLY A 139 -5.35 5.34 12.61
N TYR A 140 -5.59 4.14 12.06
CA TYR A 140 -4.54 3.12 11.93
C TYR A 140 -3.44 3.58 10.96
N ALA A 141 -3.80 4.31 9.91
CA ALA A 141 -2.88 4.91 8.95
C ALA A 141 -3.08 6.43 8.88
N THR A 142 -1.98 7.19 8.93
CA THR A 142 -1.98 8.65 8.83
C THR A 142 -1.46 9.12 7.48
N ASP A 143 -0.49 8.41 6.92
CA ASP A 143 0.23 8.79 5.71
C ASP A 143 -0.23 7.89 4.55
N ILE A 144 -1.07 8.42 3.67
CA ILE A 144 -1.64 7.64 2.56
C ILE A 144 -0.80 7.85 1.31
N TYR A 145 -0.38 6.76 0.67
CA TYR A 145 0.24 6.78 -0.64
C TYR A 145 -0.59 5.96 -1.62
N ILE A 146 -0.79 6.51 -2.82
CA ILE A 146 -1.63 5.87 -3.83
C ILE A 146 -0.74 5.45 -5.00
N VAL A 147 -0.66 4.15 -5.25
CA VAL A 147 0.01 3.58 -6.42
C VAL A 147 -0.92 3.69 -7.63
N SER A 148 -0.44 4.32 -8.70
CA SER A 148 -1.20 4.57 -9.94
C SER A 148 -0.32 4.43 -11.18
N SER A 149 -0.93 4.55 -12.36
CA SER A 149 -0.26 4.57 -13.68
C SER A 149 -0.90 5.65 -14.56
N GLY A 150 -0.37 5.84 -15.76
CA GLY A 150 -0.96 6.75 -16.77
C GLY A 150 -2.31 6.29 -17.33
N GLU A 151 -2.78 5.10 -16.98
CA GLU A 151 -4.05 4.57 -17.46
C GLU A 151 -5.23 5.29 -16.77
N LEU A 152 -6.24 5.69 -17.56
CA LEU A 152 -7.44 6.40 -17.06
C LEU A 152 -8.09 5.72 -15.86
N MET A 153 -8.21 4.39 -15.88
CA MET A 153 -8.83 3.63 -14.79
C MET A 153 -7.98 3.60 -13.52
N ALA A 154 -6.65 3.72 -13.62
CA ALA A 154 -5.78 3.84 -12.45
C ALA A 154 -5.93 5.23 -11.82
N LEU A 155 -5.94 6.29 -12.63
CA LEU A 155 -6.22 7.66 -12.17
C LEU A 155 -7.60 7.78 -11.55
N TYR A 156 -8.61 7.14 -12.14
CA TYR A 156 -9.97 7.09 -11.60
C TYR A 156 -10.02 6.46 -10.20
N ALA A 157 -9.39 5.29 -10.03
CA ALA A 157 -9.30 4.63 -8.74
C ALA A 157 -8.57 5.53 -7.72
N ALA A 158 -7.42 6.11 -8.11
CA ALA A 158 -6.65 7.02 -7.27
C ALA A 158 -7.49 8.23 -6.82
N ASN A 159 -8.24 8.83 -7.74
CA ASN A 159 -9.12 9.95 -7.46
C ASN A 159 -10.26 9.57 -6.51
N ASN A 160 -10.82 8.37 -6.62
CA ASN A 160 -11.85 7.88 -5.70
C ASN A 160 -11.30 7.59 -4.29
N ILE A 161 -10.09 7.03 -4.19
CA ILE A 161 -9.39 6.87 -2.90
C ILE A 161 -9.15 8.25 -2.27
N ALA A 162 -8.72 9.24 -3.05
CA ALA A 162 -8.51 10.60 -2.59
C ALA A 162 -9.80 11.27 -2.08
N LYS A 163 -10.97 10.98 -2.66
CA LYS A 163 -12.28 11.39 -2.09
C LYS A 163 -12.49 10.82 -0.69
N GLY A 164 -12.11 9.55 -0.49
CA GLY A 164 -12.10 8.90 0.82
C GLY A 164 -11.19 9.63 1.81
N VAL A 165 -9.93 9.86 1.43
CA VAL A 165 -8.96 10.60 2.26
C VAL A 165 -9.48 11.99 2.62
N LYS A 166 -9.98 12.77 1.64
CA LYS A 166 -10.57 14.10 1.87
C LYS A 166 -11.70 14.08 2.90
N ARG A 167 -12.57 13.07 2.84
CA ARG A 167 -13.72 12.93 3.76
C ARG A 167 -13.26 12.75 5.21
N PHE A 168 -12.21 11.96 5.46
CA PHE A 168 -11.75 11.65 6.81
C PHE A 168 -10.70 12.63 7.33
N ALA A 169 -9.93 13.28 6.45
CA ALA A 169 -8.95 14.31 6.81
C ALA A 169 -9.59 15.52 7.51
N ALA A 170 -10.88 15.78 7.27
CA ALA A 170 -11.62 16.85 7.95
C ALA A 170 -11.87 16.59 9.45
N ARG A 171 -11.75 15.34 9.91
CA ARG A 171 -12.06 14.91 11.29
C ARG A 171 -10.91 14.15 11.96
N GLY A 172 -9.81 13.94 11.26
CA GLY A 172 -8.69 13.14 11.74
C GLY A 172 -7.34 13.57 11.17
N GLU A 173 -6.32 12.81 11.52
CA GLU A 173 -4.91 13.12 11.20
C GLU A 173 -4.49 12.62 9.82
N VAL A 174 -5.36 11.86 9.14
CA VAL A 174 -5.02 11.24 7.85
C VAL A 174 -4.81 12.28 6.74
N ARG A 175 -3.76 12.08 5.95
CA ARG A 175 -3.36 12.96 4.85
C ARG A 175 -2.85 12.16 3.67
N LEU A 176 -2.93 12.76 2.48
CA LEU A 176 -2.31 12.21 1.28
C LEU A 176 -0.84 12.63 1.25
N GLY A 177 0.07 11.67 1.28
CA GLY A 177 1.52 11.90 1.22
C GLY A 177 2.08 11.95 -0.21
N GLY A 178 1.43 11.27 -1.15
CA GLY A 178 1.83 11.34 -2.56
C GLY A 178 1.21 10.27 -3.44
N ILE A 179 1.37 10.47 -4.74
CA ILE A 179 1.15 9.45 -5.76
C ILE A 179 2.48 8.74 -6.03
N ILE A 180 2.43 7.42 -6.16
CA ILE A 180 3.56 6.60 -6.61
C ILE A 180 3.20 6.11 -8.01
N GLY A 181 3.93 6.57 -9.02
CA GLY A 181 3.76 6.09 -10.38
C GLY A 181 4.39 4.71 -10.53
N ASN A 182 3.61 3.68 -10.85
CA ASN A 182 4.13 2.38 -11.26
C ASN A 182 3.92 2.21 -12.76
N SER A 183 4.99 2.38 -13.52
CA SER A 183 4.92 2.63 -14.95
C SER A 183 4.28 1.48 -15.73
N ARG A 184 3.42 1.84 -16.66
CA ARG A 184 2.85 0.95 -17.69
C ARG A 184 3.42 1.18 -19.07
N ASN A 185 4.42 2.08 -19.19
CA ASN A 185 5.00 2.54 -20.44
C ASN A 185 3.96 3.20 -21.36
N THR A 186 3.06 4.00 -20.79
CA THR A 186 2.15 4.84 -21.60
C THR A 186 2.87 6.10 -22.08
N PRO A 187 2.45 6.72 -23.21
CA PRO A 187 3.02 7.98 -23.66
C PRO A 187 2.96 9.06 -22.57
N ASN A 188 4.07 9.78 -22.40
CA ASN A 188 4.22 10.89 -21.43
C ASN A 188 3.71 10.58 -20.00
N GLU A 189 3.77 9.32 -19.57
CA GLU A 189 3.21 8.84 -18.30
C GLU A 189 3.71 9.62 -17.08
N HIS A 190 5.00 9.92 -17.06
CA HIS A 190 5.62 10.67 -15.97
C HIS A 190 5.04 12.09 -15.85
N ALA A 191 4.94 12.81 -16.97
CA ALA A 191 4.40 14.16 -17.00
C ALA A 191 2.91 14.18 -16.64
N LEU A 192 2.14 13.22 -17.16
CA LEU A 192 0.73 13.02 -16.82
C LEU A 192 0.55 12.83 -15.30
N LEU A 193 1.36 11.97 -14.68
CA LEU A 193 1.25 11.69 -13.25
C LEU A 193 1.69 12.87 -12.37
N ILE A 194 2.68 13.66 -12.80
CA ILE A 194 3.04 14.92 -12.14
C ILE A 194 1.85 15.87 -12.14
N GLU A 195 1.22 16.08 -13.30
CA GLU A 195 0.09 17.00 -13.42
C GLU A 195 -1.14 16.50 -12.66
N PHE A 196 -1.42 15.20 -12.71
CA PHE A 196 -2.47 14.57 -11.92
C PHE A 196 -2.25 14.81 -10.41
N ALA A 197 -1.06 14.54 -9.91
CA ALA A 197 -0.71 14.75 -8.50
C ALA A 197 -0.86 16.22 -8.09
N ARG A 198 -0.41 17.15 -8.94
CA ARG A 198 -0.53 18.60 -8.73
C ARG A 198 -1.99 19.02 -8.62
N ARG A 199 -2.86 18.61 -9.55
CA ARG A 199 -4.30 18.93 -9.52
C ARG A 199 -5.02 18.30 -8.33
N LEU A 200 -4.54 17.13 -7.89
CA LEU A 200 -5.04 16.46 -6.68
C LEU A 200 -4.55 17.13 -5.39
N ASN A 201 -3.78 18.22 -5.46
CA ASN A 201 -3.15 18.90 -4.32
C ASN A 201 -2.17 17.98 -3.56
N THR A 202 -1.29 17.29 -4.28
CA THR A 202 -0.21 16.48 -3.72
C THR A 202 0.99 16.46 -4.68
N LYS A 203 1.92 15.51 -4.52
CA LYS A 203 3.09 15.32 -5.39
C LYS A 203 3.20 13.88 -5.90
N LEU A 204 3.86 13.74 -7.04
CA LEU A 204 4.39 12.44 -7.47
C LEU A 204 5.65 12.18 -6.63
N ILE A 205 5.55 11.33 -5.61
CA ILE A 205 6.67 11.10 -4.69
C ILE A 205 7.76 10.22 -5.33
N ALA A 206 7.37 9.32 -6.23
CA ALA A 206 8.30 8.55 -7.03
C ALA A 206 7.65 8.06 -8.32
N PHE A 207 8.50 7.73 -9.29
CA PHE A 207 8.14 7.03 -10.51
C PHE A 207 8.98 5.76 -10.64
N ILE A 208 8.33 4.61 -10.53
CA ILE A 208 8.92 3.28 -10.59
C ILE A 208 8.88 2.83 -12.05
N PRO A 209 10.04 2.69 -12.73
CA PRO A 209 10.07 2.24 -14.10
C PRO A 209 9.75 0.73 -14.17
N ARG A 210 9.19 0.31 -15.31
CA ARG A 210 8.94 -1.10 -15.56
C ARG A 210 10.24 -1.83 -15.85
N ASN A 211 10.56 -2.84 -15.07
CA ASN A 211 11.82 -3.59 -15.19
C ASN A 211 11.61 -5.09 -14.99
N VAL A 212 12.19 -5.90 -15.88
CA VAL A 212 12.10 -7.38 -15.84
C VAL A 212 12.65 -7.97 -14.55
N ILE A 213 13.55 -7.26 -13.86
CA ILE A 213 14.12 -7.72 -12.60
C ILE A 213 13.07 -7.87 -11.50
N VAL A 214 11.99 -7.07 -11.55
CA VAL A 214 10.85 -7.19 -10.63
C VAL A 214 10.19 -8.55 -10.82
N ASN A 215 9.91 -8.94 -12.06
CA ASN A 215 9.33 -10.26 -12.35
C ASN A 215 10.27 -11.40 -11.96
N LYS A 216 11.60 -11.25 -12.19
CA LYS A 216 12.59 -12.25 -11.77
C LYS A 216 12.62 -12.41 -10.25
N ALA A 217 12.56 -11.31 -9.50
CA ALA A 217 12.50 -11.35 -8.03
C ALA A 217 11.21 -12.02 -7.54
N GLU A 218 10.05 -11.64 -8.10
CA GLU A 218 8.74 -12.22 -7.75
C GLU A 218 8.67 -13.73 -8.04
N ASN A 219 9.24 -14.18 -9.16
CA ASN A 219 9.33 -15.61 -9.52
C ASN A 219 10.18 -16.39 -8.50
N ASN A 220 11.18 -15.75 -7.90
CA ASN A 220 11.98 -16.30 -6.80
C ASN A 220 11.34 -16.05 -5.42
N ARG A 221 10.15 -15.44 -5.38
CA ARG A 221 9.39 -15.09 -4.16
C ARG A 221 10.15 -14.13 -3.24
N GLN A 222 10.96 -13.25 -3.82
CA GLN A 222 11.78 -12.27 -3.11
C GLN A 222 11.42 -10.85 -3.53
N THR A 223 11.72 -9.89 -2.68
CA THR A 223 11.76 -8.47 -3.08
C THR A 223 12.96 -8.21 -4.00
N VAL A 224 12.95 -7.12 -4.76
CA VAL A 224 14.12 -6.70 -5.55
C VAL A 224 15.27 -6.28 -4.64
N ILE A 225 14.96 -5.67 -3.48
CA ILE A 225 15.94 -5.32 -2.44
C ILE A 225 16.73 -6.55 -1.98
N GLU A 226 16.09 -7.72 -1.88
CA GLU A 226 16.72 -8.98 -1.51
C GLU A 226 17.37 -9.69 -2.72
N TYR A 227 16.63 -9.81 -3.83
CA TYR A 227 17.04 -10.61 -4.98
C TYR A 227 18.21 -10.00 -5.77
N ALA A 228 18.19 -8.68 -5.94
CA ALA A 228 19.17 -7.96 -6.75
C ALA A 228 19.51 -6.60 -6.10
N PRO A 229 20.18 -6.62 -4.94
CA PRO A 229 20.41 -5.42 -4.13
C PRO A 229 21.17 -4.33 -4.88
N ASP A 230 22.08 -4.69 -5.78
CA ASP A 230 22.91 -3.71 -6.49
C ASP A 230 22.28 -3.20 -7.80
N SER A 231 21.04 -3.61 -8.09
CA SER A 231 20.33 -3.16 -9.29
C SER A 231 19.83 -1.72 -9.18
N GLU A 232 19.70 -1.05 -10.34
CA GLU A 232 19.06 0.27 -10.41
C GLU A 232 17.64 0.25 -9.86
N GLN A 233 16.89 -0.83 -10.09
CA GLN A 233 15.54 -0.99 -9.58
C GLN A 233 15.50 -1.08 -8.05
N ALA A 234 16.47 -1.76 -7.42
CA ALA A 234 16.61 -1.75 -5.97
C ALA A 234 16.87 -0.33 -5.46
N GLN A 235 17.67 0.46 -6.18
CA GLN A 235 17.93 1.85 -5.83
C GLN A 235 16.67 2.72 -5.93
N VAL A 236 15.80 2.50 -6.92
CA VAL A 236 14.50 3.18 -7.03
C VAL A 236 13.66 2.95 -5.77
N TYR A 237 13.58 1.71 -5.28
CA TYR A 237 12.82 1.39 -4.05
C TYR A 237 13.48 1.97 -2.79
N ARG A 238 14.82 2.04 -2.72
CA ARG A 238 15.51 2.72 -1.62
C ARG A 238 15.22 4.22 -1.59
N ASN A 239 15.26 4.86 -2.75
CA ASN A 239 14.94 6.29 -2.87
C ASN A 239 13.49 6.54 -2.46
N LEU A 240 12.54 5.74 -2.97
CA LEU A 240 11.13 5.83 -2.56
C LEU A 240 10.95 5.67 -1.04
N ALA A 241 11.64 4.72 -0.41
CA ALA A 241 11.57 4.54 1.04
C ALA A 241 12.12 5.77 1.79
N ASP A 242 13.28 6.28 1.37
CA ASP A 242 13.89 7.49 1.96
C ASP A 242 13.00 8.73 1.78
N ASP A 243 12.43 8.92 0.59
CA ASP A 243 11.50 10.00 0.28
C ASP A 243 10.24 9.91 1.15
N ILE A 244 9.64 8.72 1.30
CA ILE A 244 8.49 8.49 2.19
C ILE A 244 8.86 8.80 3.65
N LEU A 245 10.06 8.42 4.10
CA LEU A 245 10.50 8.62 5.48
C LEU A 245 10.67 10.11 5.79
N LYS A 246 11.26 10.86 4.86
CA LYS A 246 11.55 12.30 4.99
C LYS A 246 10.36 13.17 4.62
N ASN A 247 9.30 12.61 4.04
CA ASN A 247 8.17 13.39 3.57
C ASN A 247 7.40 14.06 4.72
N THR A 248 7.43 15.40 4.72
CA THR A 248 6.63 16.26 5.61
C THR A 248 5.50 16.97 4.87
N GLU A 249 5.45 16.86 3.54
CA GLU A 249 4.43 17.49 2.70
C GLU A 249 3.21 16.58 2.58
N LEU A 250 2.38 16.61 3.62
CA LEU A 250 1.15 15.85 3.72
C LEU A 250 -0.05 16.77 3.51
N SER A 251 -0.96 16.42 2.59
CA SER A 251 -2.03 17.32 2.16
C SER A 251 -3.43 16.73 2.30
N ILE A 252 -4.44 17.60 2.31
CA ILE A 252 -5.83 17.20 2.06
C ILE A 252 -6.04 17.27 0.55
N PRO A 253 -6.38 16.15 -0.13
CA PRO A 253 -6.45 16.15 -1.57
C PRO A 253 -7.64 16.94 -2.10
N THR A 254 -7.55 17.34 -3.38
CA THR A 254 -8.61 17.99 -4.14
C THR A 254 -9.03 17.08 -5.30
N PRO A 255 -9.96 16.14 -5.08
CA PRO A 255 -10.40 15.22 -6.13
C PRO A 255 -10.99 15.94 -7.34
N LEU A 256 -10.67 15.44 -8.53
CA LEU A 256 -11.11 15.95 -9.81
C LEU A 256 -12.48 15.34 -10.19
N LYS A 257 -13.21 16.00 -11.09
CA LYS A 257 -14.33 15.39 -11.81
C LYS A 257 -13.84 14.34 -12.81
N PHE A 258 -14.75 13.52 -13.31
CA PHE A 258 -14.37 12.44 -14.22
C PHE A 258 -13.89 12.98 -15.56
N GLU A 259 -14.58 13.98 -16.09
CA GLU A 259 -14.27 14.65 -17.36
C GLU A 259 -12.87 15.29 -17.31
N GLU A 260 -12.49 15.88 -16.16
CA GLU A 260 -11.15 16.43 -15.98
C GLU A 260 -10.04 15.37 -16.01
N LEU A 261 -10.35 14.11 -15.67
CA LEU A 261 -9.41 12.98 -15.81
C LEU A 261 -9.31 12.52 -17.26
N GLU A 262 -10.44 12.47 -17.97
CA GLU A 262 -10.47 12.14 -19.40
C GLU A 262 -9.68 13.17 -20.21
N ASP A 263 -9.89 14.46 -19.96
CA ASP A 263 -9.15 15.56 -20.58
C ASP A 263 -7.64 15.46 -20.31
N LEU A 264 -7.27 15.08 -19.08
CA LEU A 264 -5.86 14.93 -18.70
C LEU A 264 -5.22 13.78 -19.47
N VAL A 265 -5.86 12.61 -19.52
CA VAL A 265 -5.35 11.46 -20.28
C VAL A 265 -5.30 11.77 -21.77
N ALA A 266 -6.31 12.44 -22.32
CA ALA A 266 -6.33 12.84 -23.72
C ALA A 266 -5.21 13.83 -24.05
N SER A 267 -4.91 14.76 -23.14
CA SER A 267 -3.88 15.79 -23.34
C SER A 267 -2.46 15.21 -23.36
N TYR A 268 -2.16 14.26 -22.48
CA TYR A 268 -0.81 13.70 -22.35
C TYR A 268 -0.62 12.36 -23.08
N GLY A 269 -1.68 11.55 -23.18
CA GLY A 269 -1.62 10.21 -23.75
C GLY A 269 -1.65 10.15 -25.28
N ASN A 270 -2.04 11.25 -25.95
CA ASN A 270 -2.05 11.37 -27.41
C ASN A 270 -0.82 12.14 -27.97
N GLN A 271 0.13 12.51 -27.11
CA GLN A 271 1.36 13.18 -27.54
C GLN A 271 2.39 12.14 -27.96
N ASP A 272 2.96 12.32 -29.17
CA ASP A 272 4.00 11.47 -29.76
C ASP A 272 5.34 11.51 -28.98
#